data_AF-A0A535KT08-F1
#
_entry.id   AF-A0A535KT08-F1
#
_cell.length_a   1.000
_cell.length_b   1.000
_cell.length_c   1.000
_cell.angle_alpha   90.00
_cell.angle_beta   90.00
_cell.angle_gamma   90.00
#
_symmetry.space_group_name_H-M   'P 1'
#
loop_
_entity.id
_entity.type
_entity.pdbx_description
1 polymer ?
#
loop_
_entity_poly.entity_id
_entity_poly.type
_entity_poly.pdbx_seq_one_letter_code
_entity_poly.pdbx_strand_id
1 'polypeptide(L)' 'MFLATRPDSRAQEDLQKTYVGPEELCIIGQEVYIYYPNGIGRSKLSNTFLEKKLKTAGTGRNWNTILQLQKLIQR' A
#
# COMPACT_ATOMS: atom_id res chain seq x y z
N MET A 1 0.40 -3.43 -1.39
CA MET A 1 0.54 -3.93 -0.02
C MET A 1 -0.76 -4.63 0.34
N PHE A 2 -0.68 -5.84 0.89
CA PHE A 2 -1.85 -6.63 1.31
C PHE A 2 -2.00 -6.51 2.82
N LEU A 3 -3.10 -5.94 3.28
CA LEU A 3 -3.40 -5.73 4.68
C LEU A 3 -4.00 -7.00 5.29
N ALA A 4 -3.73 -7.24 6.57
CA ALA A 4 -4.27 -8.40 7.30
C ALA A 4 -5.78 -8.27 7.54
N THR A 5 -6.28 -7.04 7.62
CA THR A 5 -7.69 -6.72 7.80
C THR A 5 -8.05 -5.48 6.99
N ARG A 6 -9.34 -5.33 6.67
CA ARG A 6 -9.85 -4.12 6.02
C ARG A 6 -9.67 -2.92 6.97
N PRO A 7 -8.98 -1.85 6.54
CA PRO A 7 -8.83 -0.66 7.36
C PRO A 7 -10.15 0.09 7.45
N ASP A 8 -10.42 0.70 8.60
CA ASP A 8 -11.59 1.54 8.83
C ASP A 8 -11.63 2.74 7.86
N SER A 9 -12.83 3.16 7.42
CA SER A 9 -12.97 4.26 6.46
C SER A 9 -12.35 5.56 6.95
N ARG A 10 -12.43 5.84 8.26
CA ARG A 10 -11.80 7.03 8.84
C ARG A 10 -10.28 6.96 8.75
N ALA A 11 -9.70 5.79 9.00
CA ALA A 11 -8.24 5.60 8.87
C ALA A 11 -7.77 5.78 7.42
N GLN A 12 -8.57 5.34 6.45
CA GLN A 12 -8.30 5.56 5.02
C GLN A 12 -8.32 7.05 4.66
N GLU A 13 -9.37 7.78 5.09
CA GLU A 13 -9.48 9.22 4.87
C GLU A 13 -8.35 10.00 5.55
N ASP A 14 -8.03 9.64 6.80
CA ASP A 14 -6.96 10.29 7.55
C ASP A 14 -5.60 10.10 6.87
N LEU A 15 -5.33 8.92 6.30
CA LEU A 15 -4.12 8.69 5.51
C LEU A 15 -4.08 9.60 4.27
N GLN A 16 -5.17 9.64 3.49
CA GLN A 16 -5.23 10.48 2.28
C GLN A 16 -5.07 11.98 2.60
N LYS A 17 -5.65 12.45 3.70
CA LYS A 17 -5.54 13.86 4.13
C LYS A 17 -4.18 14.21 4.74
N THR A 18 -3.58 13.27 5.49
CA THR A 18 -2.29 13.54 6.16
C THR A 18 -1.13 13.49 5.18
N TYR A 19 -1.21 12.60 4.20
CA TYR A 19 -0.08 12.35 3.32
C TYR A 19 0.03 13.44 2.24
N VAL A 20 1.16 14.16 2.27
CA VAL A 20 1.52 15.14 1.25
C VAL A 20 2.88 14.73 0.68
N GLY A 21 2.87 14.28 -0.57
CA GLY A 21 4.06 13.84 -1.26
C GLY A 21 3.78 13.52 -2.74
N PRO A 22 4.83 13.21 -3.51
CA PRO A 22 4.70 12.90 -4.93
C PRO A 22 4.10 11.51 -5.20
N GLU A 23 4.02 10.63 -4.20
CA GLU A 23 3.45 9.30 -4.35
C GLU A 23 1.93 9.32 -4.49
N GLU A 24 1.40 8.45 -5.35
CA GLU A 24 -0.05 8.24 -5.47
C GLU A 24 -0.44 7.00 -4.67
N LEU A 25 -1.52 7.09 -3.92
CA LEU A 25 -2.00 6.02 -3.04
C LEU A 25 -3.48 5.75 -3.29
N CYS A 26 -3.82 4.48 -3.45
CA CYS A 26 -5.19 4.00 -3.61
C CYS A 26 -5.44 2.81 -2.68
N ILE A 27 -6.60 2.78 -2.02
CA ILE A 27 -7.01 1.66 -1.17
C ILE A 27 -8.28 1.05 -1.76
N ILE A 28 -8.23 -0.25 -2.01
CA ILE A 28 -9.37 -1.03 -2.49
C ILE A 28 -9.46 -2.25 -1.58
N GLY A 29 -10.56 -2.42 -0.84
CA GLY A 29 -10.72 -3.57 0.05
C GLY A 29 -9.61 -3.65 1.11
N GLN A 30 -8.75 -4.66 1.00
CA GLN A 30 -7.62 -4.90 1.91
C GLN A 30 -6.27 -4.62 1.22
N GLU A 31 -6.31 -4.05 0.01
CA GLU A 31 -5.15 -3.80 -0.83
C GLU A 31 -4.86 -2.30 -0.86
N VAL A 32 -3.60 -1.95 -0.58
CA VAL A 32 -3.08 -0.61 -0.77
C VAL A 32 -2.14 -0.63 -1.99
N TYR A 33 -2.49 0.14 -3.00
CA TYR A 33 -1.68 0.38 -4.18
C TYR A 33 -0.94 1.69 -4.00
N ILE A 34 0.37 1.68 -4.27
CA ILE A 34 1.22 2.85 -4.11
C ILE A 34 2.10 2.97 -5.34
N TYR A 35 2.03 4.12 -6.01
CA TYR A 35 2.94 4.48 -7.08
C TYR A 35 4.03 5.40 -6.52
N TYR A 36 5.28 5.00 -6.74
CA TYR A 36 6.46 5.69 -6.23
C TYR A 36 7.23 6.36 -7.38
N PRO A 37 6.85 7.56 -7.86
CA PRO A 37 7.47 8.17 -9.03
C PRO A 37 8.95 8.47 -8.83
N ASN A 38 9.37 8.77 -7.61
CA ASN A 38 10.76 9.05 -7.25
C ASN A 38 11.51 7.83 -6.67
N GLY A 39 10.91 6.64 -6.78
CA GLY A 39 11.44 5.40 -6.24
C GLY A 39 11.13 5.18 -4.75
N ILE A 40 10.90 3.92 -4.38
CA ILE A 40 10.48 3.53 -3.03
C ILE A 40 11.49 3.89 -1.92
N GLY A 41 12.80 3.86 -2.23
CA GLY A 41 13.86 4.15 -1.25
C GLY A 41 13.90 5.61 -0.79
N ARG A 42 13.25 6.53 -1.52
CA ARG A 42 13.14 7.95 -1.16
C ARG A 42 11.77 8.30 -0.56
N SER A 43 10.88 7.32 -0.49
CA SER A 43 9.51 7.52 -0.07
C SER A 43 9.38 7.67 1.44
N LYS A 44 8.44 8.51 1.87
CA LYS A 44 8.00 8.57 3.27
C LYS A 44 6.92 7.53 3.61
N LEU A 45 6.33 6.88 2.61
CA LEU A 45 5.32 5.82 2.75
C LEU A 45 5.99 4.47 3.05
N SER A 46 6.64 4.37 4.20
CA SER A 46 7.17 3.10 4.69
C SER A 46 6.04 2.18 5.18
N ASN A 47 6.29 0.86 5.20
CA ASN A 47 5.32 -0.09 5.78
C ASN A 47 4.92 0.31 7.19
N THR A 48 5.89 0.65 8.06
CA THR A 48 5.60 1.04 9.44
C THR A 48 4.71 2.29 9.53
N PHE A 49 4.88 3.27 8.63
CA PHE A 49 4.01 4.44 8.58
C PHE A 49 2.58 4.05 8.18
N LEU A 50 2.45 3.24 7.13
CA LEU A 50 1.15 2.76 6.63
C LEU A 50 0.42 1.92 7.66
N GLU A 51 1.10 0.97 8.31
CA GLU A 51 0.52 0.10 9.34
C GLU A 51 0.02 0.91 10.54
N LYS A 52 0.79 1.91 10.99
CA LYS A 52 0.37 2.81 12.06
C LYS A 52 -0.85 3.65 11.68
N LYS A 53 -0.87 4.17 10.45
CA LYS A 53 -1.99 5.00 9.97
C LYS A 53 -3.26 4.21 9.74
N LEU A 54 -3.14 3.02 9.14
CA LEU A 54 -4.25 2.15 8.80
C LEU A 54 -4.67 1.22 9.94
N LYS A 55 -3.90 1.17 11.03
CA LYS A 55 -4.13 0.33 12.23
C LYS A 55 -4.26 -1.16 11.89
N THR A 56 -3.53 -1.60 10.88
CA THR A 56 -3.52 -2.99 10.42
C THR A 56 -2.15 -3.32 9.87
N ALA A 57 -1.67 -4.54 10.15
CA ALA A 57 -0.41 -5.03 9.61
C ALA A 57 -0.56 -5.27 8.11
N GLY A 58 0.52 -5.19 7.34
CA GLY A 58 0.43 -5.53 5.94
C GLY A 58 1.74 -5.90 5.28
N THR A 59 1.61 -6.67 4.21
CA THR A 59 2.74 -7.18 3.47
C THR A 59 2.92 -6.42 2.16
N GLY A 60 4.02 -5.69 2.05
CA GLY A 60 4.47 -5.08 0.81
C GLY A 60 4.98 -6.11 -0.19
N ARG A 61 4.59 -5.99 -1.45
CA ARG A 61 5.12 -6.77 -2.58
C ARG A 61 5.28 -5.84 -3.77
N ASN A 62 6.41 -5.97 -4.46
CA ASN A 62 6.65 -5.23 -5.70
C ASN A 62 5.68 -5.72 -6.79
N TRP A 63 5.23 -4.82 -7.66
CA TRP A 63 4.31 -5.15 -8.75
C TRP A 63 4.86 -6.24 -9.69
N ASN A 64 6.16 -6.22 -9.99
CA ASN A 64 6.81 -7.26 -10.79
C ASN A 64 6.66 -8.64 -10.13
N THR A 65 6.76 -8.72 -8.80
CA THR A 65 6.52 -9.98 -8.08
C THR A 65 5.07 -10.44 -8.23
N ILE A 66 4.10 -9.52 -8.16
CA ILE A 66 2.67 -9.86 -8.38
C ILE A 66 2.43 -10.40 -9.77
N LEU A 67 2.99 -9.76 -10.81
CA LEU A 67 2.89 -10.23 -12.18
C LEU A 67 3.52 -11.62 -12.37
N GLN A 68 4.64 -11.91 -11.69
CA GLN A 68 5.23 -13.25 -11.73
C GLN A 68 4.36 -14.28 -11.02
N LEU A 69 3.82 -13.96 -9.84
CA LEU A 69 2.88 -14.84 -9.14
C LEU A 69 1.62 -15.11 -9.97
N GLN A 70 1.09 -14.09 -10.62
CA GLN A 70 -0.04 -14.21 -11.55
C GLN A 70 0.25 -15.22 -12.66
N LYS A 71 1.43 -15.15 -13.30
CA LYS A 71 1.85 -16.11 -14.33
C LYS A 71 1.95 -17.53 -13.81
N LEU A 72 2.32 -17.72 -12.53
CA LEU A 72 2.45 -19.04 -11.93
C LEU A 72 1.09 -19.68 -11.60
N ILE A 73 0.09 -18.89 -11.21
CA ILE A 73 -1.24 -19.38 -10.84
C ILE A 73 -2.20 -19.53 -12.02
N GLN A 74 -1.92 -18.91 -13.17
CA GLN A 74 -2.71 -19.01 -14.41
C GLN A 74 -2.30 -20.21 -15.28
N ARG A 75 -1.78 -21.28 -14.67
CA ARG A 75 -1.39 -22.51 -15.37
C ARG A 75 -2.55 -23.48 -15.53
#